data_AF-A0A7K9QMH4-F1
#
_entry.id   AF-A0A7K9QMH4-F1
#
_cell.length_a   1.000
_cell.length_b   1.000
_cell.length_c   1.000
_cell.angle_alpha   90.00
_cell.angle_beta   90.00
_cell.angle_gamma   90.00
#
_symmetry.space_group_name_H-M   'P 1'
#
loop_
_entity.id
_entity.type
_entity.pdbx_description
1 polymer ?
#
loop_
_entity_poly.entity_id
_entity_poly.type
_entity_poly.pdbx_seq_one_letter_code
_entity_poly.pdbx_strand_id
1 'polypeptide(L)'
;LFRVEVLCNGRRHTVTKCYREFQELHKRIRKTCKVPDFPPRISNWMPKGVEQRRQGLEVYLQGVLCHNEDLPQDILDFLKVRWCQQNPKASNPPLLPSQRPTVGFCSDPYVRPHGTDLLPNTILMGVLQGLYLPELCPGQAAPR
;
A
#
# COMPACT_ATOMS: atom_id res chain seq x y z
N LEU A 1 1.52 3.27 15.50
CA LEU A 1 2.53 2.34 14.95
C LEU A 1 1.99 1.78 13.64
N PHE A 2 2.84 1.44 12.67
CA PHE A 2 2.45 0.90 11.36
C PHE A 2 2.85 -0.56 11.26
N ARG A 3 1.93 -1.41 10.80
CA ARG A 3 2.17 -2.84 10.56
C ARG A 3 2.52 -3.04 9.10
N VAL A 4 3.72 -3.55 8.85
CA VAL A 4 4.31 -3.77 7.54
C VAL A 4 4.41 -5.27 7.34
N GLU A 5 3.66 -5.81 6.39
CA GLU A 5 3.79 -7.19 5.93
C GLU A 5 4.89 -7.28 4.89
N VAL A 6 5.85 -8.15 5.12
CA VAL A 6 7.00 -8.40 4.25
C VAL A 6 6.87 -9.80 3.70
N LEU A 7 6.91 -9.95 2.38
CA LEU A 7 6.98 -11.21 1.68
C LEU A 7 8.38 -11.35 1.07
N CYS A 8 9.15 -12.33 1.52
CA CYS A 8 10.49 -12.59 1.01
C CYS A 8 10.73 -14.10 0.91
N ASN A 9 11.18 -14.60 -0.24
CA ASN A 9 11.47 -16.03 -0.46
C ASN A 9 10.30 -16.96 -0.10
N GLY A 10 9.06 -16.55 -0.45
CA GLY A 10 7.84 -17.31 -0.12
C GLY A 10 7.46 -17.32 1.35
N ARG A 11 8.18 -16.61 2.23
CA ARG A 11 7.83 -16.43 3.64
C ARG A 11 7.24 -15.05 3.86
N ARG A 12 6.12 -15.00 4.59
CA ARG A 12 5.47 -13.76 5.01
C ARG A 12 5.70 -13.53 6.50
N HIS A 13 6.15 -12.35 6.86
CA HIS A 13 6.25 -11.91 8.25
C HIS A 13 5.79 -10.46 8.41
N THR A 14 5.47 -10.05 9.64
CA THR A 14 5.03 -8.68 9.92
C THR A 14 6.04 -7.97 10.80
N VAL A 15 6.41 -6.75 10.45
CA VAL A 15 7.20 -5.84 11.28
C VAL A 15 6.37 -4.62 11.67
N THR A 16 6.48 -4.21 12.93
CA THR A 16 5.80 -3.02 13.45
C THR A 16 6.81 -1.89 13.56
N LYS A 17 6.53 -0.74 12.94
CA LYS A 17 7.42 0.41 12.86
C LYS A 17 6.70 1.71 13.18
N CYS A 18 7.34 2.62 13.91
CA CYS A 18 6.82 3.97 14.14
C CYS A 18 7.25 4.92 13.01
N TYR A 19 6.52 6.03 12.83
CA TYR A 19 6.83 7.03 11.80
C TYR A 19 8.29 7.51 11.85
N ARG A 20 8.81 7.73 13.06
CA ARG A 20 10.19 8.18 13.28
C ARG A 20 11.20 7.18 12.71
N GLU A 21 10.96 5.88 12.85
CA GLU A 21 11.85 4.86 12.28
C GLU A 21 11.89 4.93 10.75
N PHE A 22 10.77 5.24 10.08
CA PHE A 22 10.77 5.48 8.63
C PHE A 22 11.57 6.72 8.24
N GLN A 23 11.49 7.78 9.04
CA GLN A 23 12.29 8.99 8.80
C GLN A 23 13.79 8.72 8.96
N GLU A 24 14.19 7.98 9.99
CA GLU A 24 15.59 7.60 10.20
C GLU A 24 16.09 6.64 9.12
N LEU A 25 15.25 5.72 8.64
CA LEU A 25 15.57 4.92 7.45
C LEU A 25 15.84 5.83 6.24
N HIS A 26 14.89 6.71 5.90
CA HIS A 26 15.01 7.63 4.75
C HIS A 26 16.31 8.43 4.78
N LYS A 27 16.66 9.01 5.93
CA LYS A 27 17.90 9.78 6.09
C LYS A 27 19.17 8.96 5.79
N ARG A 28 19.18 7.66 6.15
CA ARG A 28 20.30 6.75 5.88
C ARG A 28 20.37 6.37 4.41
N ILE A 29 19.25 5.97 3.82
CA ILE A 29 19.24 5.36 2.48
C ILE A 29 19.24 6.38 1.34
N ARG A 30 18.80 7.64 1.57
CA ARG A 30 18.77 8.69 0.53
C ARG A 30 20.13 9.00 -0.09
N LYS A 31 21.21 8.66 0.62
CA LYS A 31 22.60 8.85 0.14
C LYS A 31 23.10 7.66 -0.66
N THR A 32 22.52 6.48 -0.45
CA THR A 32 23.06 5.20 -0.90
C THR A 32 22.29 4.66 -2.10
N CYS A 33 21.04 5.08 -2.32
CA CYS A 33 20.19 4.56 -3.39
C CYS A 33 19.19 5.59 -3.90
N LYS A 34 18.45 5.21 -4.94
CA LYS A 34 17.34 5.99 -5.47
C LYS A 34 16.15 5.87 -4.52
N VAL A 35 15.80 6.98 -3.88
CA VAL A 35 14.74 7.02 -2.87
C VAL A 35 13.64 7.96 -3.36
N PRO A 36 12.37 7.52 -3.40
CA PRO A 36 11.24 8.39 -3.72
C PRO A 36 11.04 9.50 -2.67
N ASP A 37 10.17 10.46 -2.99
CA ASP A 37 9.79 11.51 -2.03
C ASP A 37 9.18 10.92 -0.76
N PHE A 38 9.63 11.42 0.39
CA PHE A 38 9.16 10.94 1.68
C PHE A 38 7.80 11.57 2.04
N PRO A 39 6.80 10.78 2.48
CA PRO A 39 5.47 11.31 2.78
C PRO A 39 5.52 12.33 3.93
N PRO A 40 4.80 13.47 3.83
CA PRO A 40 4.82 14.50 4.85
C PRO A 40 4.11 14.08 6.14
N ARG A 41 4.45 14.77 7.23
CA ARG A 41 3.83 14.55 8.54
C ARG A 41 2.42 15.17 8.57
N ILE A 42 1.40 14.38 8.25
CA ILE A 42 -0.01 14.81 8.30
C ILE A 42 -0.50 14.94 9.77
N SER A 43 -1.50 15.75 10.06
CA SER A 43 -2.07 15.84 11.42
C SER A 43 -2.71 14.51 11.87
N ASN A 44 -2.43 14.05 13.09
CA ASN A 44 -2.92 12.75 13.62
C ASN A 44 -4.40 12.80 14.08
N TRP A 45 -5.01 13.98 14.11
CA TRP A 45 -6.33 14.19 14.71
C TRP A 45 -7.48 13.68 13.82
N MET A 46 -7.22 13.44 12.54
CA MET A 46 -8.20 12.88 11.61
C MET A 46 -7.81 11.43 11.25
N PRO A 47 -8.73 10.45 11.39
CA PRO A 47 -8.49 9.06 10.96
C PRO A 47 -8.05 8.96 9.50
N LYS A 48 -8.64 9.79 8.63
CA LYS A 48 -8.25 9.93 7.21
C LYS A 48 -6.78 10.31 7.04
N GLY A 49 -6.24 11.18 7.90
CA GLY A 49 -4.84 11.61 7.84
C GLY A 49 -3.86 10.52 8.27
N VAL A 50 -4.26 9.65 9.21
CA VAL A 50 -3.46 8.49 9.62
C VAL A 50 -3.42 7.43 8.53
N GLU A 51 -4.55 7.15 7.89
CA GLU A 51 -4.62 6.18 6.77
C GLU A 51 -3.90 6.71 5.53
N GLN A 52 -4.04 7.99 5.19
CA GLN A 52 -3.29 8.60 4.10
C GLN A 52 -1.79 8.48 4.32
N ARG A 53 -1.33 8.69 5.57
CA ARG A 53 0.08 8.50 5.91
C ARG A 53 0.50 7.03 5.79
N ARG A 54 -0.34 6.08 6.21
CA ARG A 54 -0.08 4.64 6.04
C ARG A 54 0.16 4.31 4.58
N GLN A 55 -0.73 4.77 3.70
CA GLN A 55 -0.63 4.52 2.26
C GLN A 55 0.57 5.23 1.62
N GLY A 56 0.88 6.47 2.04
CA GLY A 56 2.09 7.17 1.60
C GLY A 56 3.38 6.44 1.99
N LEU A 57 3.44 5.87 3.20
CA LEU A 57 4.58 5.05 3.63
C LEU A 57 4.69 3.73 2.87
N GLU A 58 3.56 3.13 2.51
CA GLU A 58 3.51 1.92 1.68
C GLU A 58 4.06 2.18 0.28
N VAL A 59 3.56 3.22 -0.40
CA VAL A 59 4.04 3.63 -1.74
C VAL A 59 5.51 4.00 -1.69
N TYR A 60 5.94 4.74 -0.66
CA TYR A 60 7.36 5.08 -0.48
C TYR A 60 8.24 3.83 -0.40
N LEU A 61 7.88 2.87 0.47
CA LEU A 61 8.68 1.66 0.69
C LEU A 61 8.65 0.72 -0.52
N GLN A 62 7.51 0.55 -1.17
CA GLN A 62 7.40 -0.16 -2.45
C GLN A 62 8.24 0.51 -3.53
N GLY A 63 8.22 1.84 -3.61
CA GLY A 63 9.06 2.61 -4.53
C GLY A 63 10.54 2.36 -4.30
N VAL A 64 11.01 2.40 -3.04
CA VAL A 64 12.40 2.05 -2.71
C VAL A 64 12.75 0.63 -3.15
N LEU A 65 11.86 -0.34 -2.94
CA LEU A 65 12.11 -1.75 -3.30
C LEU A 65 12.10 -1.99 -4.81
N CYS A 66 11.29 -1.27 -5.57
CA CYS A 66 11.18 -1.43 -7.02
C CYS A 66 12.31 -0.72 -7.79
N HIS A 67 12.76 0.46 -7.33
CA HIS A 67 13.73 1.28 -8.07
C HIS A 67 15.19 0.88 -7.86
N ASN A 68 15.48 0.06 -6.84
CA ASN A 68 16.85 -0.33 -6.51
C ASN A 68 17.04 -1.82 -6.76
N GLU A 69 18.03 -2.16 -7.59
CA GLU A 69 18.37 -3.56 -7.87
C GLU A 69 19.05 -4.22 -6.67
N ASP A 70 19.94 -3.46 -6.01
CA ASP A 70 20.61 -3.84 -4.78
C ASP A 70 20.06 -3.03 -3.60
N LEU A 71 19.61 -3.73 -2.55
CA LEU A 71 19.06 -3.12 -1.35
C LEU A 71 20.14 -3.00 -0.26
N PRO A 72 20.41 -1.80 0.28
CA PRO A 72 21.28 -1.64 1.43
C PRO A 72 20.84 -2.46 2.63
N GLN A 73 21.83 -2.83 3.44
CA GLN A 73 21.61 -3.50 4.72
C GLN A 73 20.65 -2.73 5.63
N ASP A 74 20.65 -1.39 5.61
CA ASP A 74 19.72 -0.57 6.39
C ASP A 74 18.24 -0.88 6.10
N ILE A 75 17.88 -1.17 4.83
CA ILE A 75 16.50 -1.52 4.44
C ILE A 75 16.18 -2.94 4.90
N LEU A 76 17.13 -3.85 4.73
CA LEU A 76 16.96 -5.26 5.11
C LEU A 76 16.78 -5.38 6.62
N ASP A 77 17.62 -4.71 7.40
CA ASP A 77 17.53 -4.64 8.86
C ASP A 77 16.22 -3.99 9.30
N PHE A 78 15.79 -2.93 8.60
CA PHE A 78 14.50 -2.30 8.86
C PHE A 78 13.33 -3.26 8.65
N LEU A 79 13.37 -4.05 7.57
CA LEU A 79 12.36 -5.07 7.23
C LEU A 79 12.57 -6.39 8.01
N LYS A 80 13.62 -6.50 8.82
CA LYS A 80 14.05 -7.74 9.47
C LYS A 80 14.22 -8.91 8.50
N VAL A 81 14.63 -8.62 7.27
CA VAL A 81 14.94 -9.63 6.26
C VAL A 81 16.40 -10.01 6.47
N ARG A 82 16.66 -11.27 6.83
CA ARG A 82 18.02 -11.80 6.82
C ARG A 82 18.46 -11.92 5.38
N TRP A 83 19.56 -11.27 5.02
CA TRP A 83 20.28 -11.61 3.79
C TRP A 83 20.63 -13.09 3.90
N CYS A 84 20.09 -13.91 3.01
CA CYS A 84 20.61 -15.25 2.84
C CYS A 84 22.02 -15.01 2.30
N GLN A 85 23.02 -15.09 3.17
CA GLN A 85 24.44 -15.03 2.82
C GLN A 85 24.63 -15.91 1.60
N GLN A 86 24.75 -15.29 0.42
CA GLN A 86 25.21 -15.98 -0.77
C GLN A 86 26.64 -16.38 -0.43
N ASN A 87 26.80 -17.66 -0.14
CA ASN A 87 28.06 -18.29 0.19
C ASN A 87 29.08 -17.89 -0.90
N PRO A 88 30.24 -17.26 -0.59
CA PRO A 88 31.15 -16.72 -1.60
C PRO A 88 31.77 -17.75 -2.55
N LYS A 89 31.46 -19.04 -2.38
CA LYS A 89 32.02 -20.16 -3.16
C LYS A 89 31.13 -20.67 -4.29
N ALA A 90 29.92 -20.14 -4.46
CA ALA A 90 29.10 -20.45 -5.63
C ALA A 90 28.73 -19.14 -6.31
N SER A 91 29.25 -18.94 -7.52
CA SER A 91 28.75 -17.96 -8.47
C SER A 91 27.26 -18.22 -8.67
N ASN A 92 26.42 -17.51 -7.93
CA ASN A 92 24.97 -17.57 -8.09
C ASN A 92 24.54 -16.30 -8.85
N PRO A 93 23.53 -16.43 -9.72
CA PRO A 93 23.05 -15.33 -10.55
C PRO A 93 22.39 -14.24 -9.69
N PRO A 94 22.23 -13.01 -10.22
CA PRO A 94 21.53 -11.91 -9.54
C PRO A 94 20.17 -12.38 -9.02
N LEU A 95 19.77 -11.85 -7.85
CA LEU A 95 18.55 -12.21 -7.12
C LEU A 95 17.37 -12.33 -8.10
N LEU A 96 16.79 -13.53 -8.21
CA LEU A 96 15.66 -13.75 -9.12
C LEU A 96 14.50 -12.85 -8.68
N PRO A 97 13.63 -12.34 -9.60
CA PRO A 97 12.52 -11.46 -9.24
C PRO A 97 11.62 -12.02 -8.11
N SER A 98 11.47 -13.34 -8.04
CA SER A 98 10.69 -14.03 -6.99
C SER A 98 11.33 -14.02 -5.59
N GLN A 99 12.61 -13.66 -5.49
CA GLN A 99 13.36 -13.59 -4.23
C GLN A 99 13.42 -12.16 -3.67
N ARG A 100 12.91 -11.16 -4.42
CA ARG A 100 12.89 -9.77 -3.95
C ARG A 100 11.84 -9.59 -2.84
N PRO A 101 12.22 -8.94 -1.72
CA PRO A 101 11.26 -8.61 -0.69
C PRO A 101 10.18 -7.68 -1.25
N THR A 102 8.91 -8.08 -1.13
CA THR A 102 7.76 -7.22 -1.41
C THR A 102 7.13 -6.80 -0.09
N VAL A 103 6.58 -5.58 -0.03
CA VAL A 103 5.96 -5.05 1.17
C VAL A 103 4.52 -4.64 0.91
N GLY A 104 3.62 -5.02 1.82
CA GLY A 104 2.27 -4.48 1.95
C GLY A 104 2.03 -3.98 3.37
N PHE A 105 1.02 -3.15 3.57
CA PHE A 105 0.60 -2.72 4.91
C PHE A 105 -0.81 -3.23 5.19
N CYS A 106 -1.08 -3.68 6.42
CA CYS A 106 -2.44 -4.05 6.79
C CYS A 106 -3.33 -2.80 6.77
N SER A 107 -4.37 -2.80 5.91
CA SER A 107 -5.41 -1.77 5.91
C SER A 107 -6.50 -2.13 6.92
N ASP A 108 -7.16 -1.12 7.48
CA ASP A 108 -8.29 -1.31 8.40
C ASP A 108 -9.55 -1.67 7.59
N PRO A 109 -10.20 -2.83 7.84
CA PRO A 109 -11.38 -3.26 7.08
C PRO A 109 -12.59 -2.33 7.25
N TYR A 110 -12.60 -1.46 8.26
CA TYR A 110 -13.69 -0.51 8.51
C TYR A 110 -13.44 0.89 7.93
N VAL A 111 -12.25 1.15 7.37
CA VAL A 111 -11.96 2.40 6.68
C VAL A 111 -12.45 2.31 5.24
N ARG A 112 -13.33 3.24 4.87
CA ARG A 112 -13.92 3.29 3.52
C ARG A 112 -12.78 3.43 2.49
N PRO A 113 -12.66 2.53 1.49
CA PRO A 113 -11.63 2.65 0.47
C PRO A 113 -11.75 4.00 -0.25
N HIS A 114 -10.62 4.66 -0.46
CA HIS A 114 -10.57 5.82 -1.35
C HIS A 114 -10.73 5.33 -2.79
N GLY A 115 -11.89 5.59 -3.41
CA GLY A 115 -12.05 5.46 -4.86
C GLY A 115 -12.87 4.28 -5.39
N THR A 116 -13.74 3.64 -4.61
CA THR A 116 -14.74 2.69 -5.15
C THR A 116 -15.98 3.37 -5.75
N ASP A 117 -15.87 4.60 -6.24
CA ASP A 117 -16.93 5.24 -7.04
C ASP A 117 -16.76 4.94 -8.55
N LEU A 118 -15.85 4.03 -8.92
CA LEU A 118 -15.66 3.59 -10.31
C LEU A 118 -16.85 2.78 -10.84
N LEU A 119 -17.67 2.21 -9.95
CA LEU A 119 -18.92 1.57 -10.30
C LEU A 119 -20.05 2.25 -9.51
N PRO A 120 -21.12 2.71 -10.19
CA PRO A 120 -22.26 3.28 -9.48
C PRO A 120 -22.82 2.23 -8.51
N ASN A 121 -23.28 2.67 -7.34
CA ASN A 121 -23.98 1.81 -6.38
C ASN A 121 -25.37 1.44 -6.92
N THR A 122 -25.44 0.69 -8.02
CA THR A 122 -26.67 0.34 -8.74
C THR A 122 -27.67 -0.37 -7.83
N ILE A 123 -27.19 -1.15 -6.86
CA ILE A 123 -28.04 -1.78 -5.85
C ILE A 123 -28.71 -0.72 -4.96
N LEU A 124 -27.93 0.24 -4.44
CA LEU A 124 -28.48 1.33 -3.64
C LEU A 124 -29.43 2.20 -4.47
N MET A 125 -29.07 2.50 -5.71
CA MET A 125 -29.91 3.27 -6.64
C MET A 125 -31.23 2.54 -6.93
N GLY A 126 -31.19 1.24 -7.21
CA GLY A 126 -32.37 0.42 -7.47
C GLY A 126 -33.27 0.28 -6.24
N VAL A 127 -32.69 0.12 -5.05
CA VAL A 127 -33.43 0.10 -3.78
C VAL A 127 -34.09 1.45 -3.51
N LEU A 128 -33.37 2.56 -3.70
CA LEU A 128 -33.94 3.90 -3.53
C LEU A 128 -35.05 4.16 -4.55
N GLN A 129 -34.89 3.70 -5.79
CA GLN A 129 -35.89 3.84 -6.82
C GLN A 129 -37.15 3.01 -6.53
N GLY A 130 -37.01 1.77 -6.05
CA GLY A 130 -38.14 0.91 -5.70
C GLY A 130 -38.85 1.29 -4.39
N LEU A 131 -38.15 1.91 -3.44
CA LEU A 131 -38.72 2.28 -2.14
C LEU A 131 -39.24 3.72 -2.06
N TYR A 132 -38.69 4.63 -2.88
CA TYR A 132 -38.94 6.07 -2.73
C TYR A 132 -39.36 6.79 -4.03
N LEU A 133 -39.35 6.14 -5.19
CA LEU A 133 -39.84 6.77 -6.43
C LEU A 133 -41.28 6.31 -6.75
N PRO A 134 -42.25 7.24 -6.88
CA PRO A 134 -43.56 6.90 -7.40
C PRO A 134 -43.41 6.47 -8.87
N GLU A 135 -43.94 5.30 -9.23
CA GLU A 135 -44.08 4.85 -10.62
C GLU A 135 -44.66 5.98 -11.48
N LEU A 136 -43.85 6.58 -12.36
CA LEU A 136 -44.35 7.47 -13.40
C LEU A 136 -45.12 6.59 -14.40
N CYS A 137 -46.46 6.63 -14.30
CA CYS A 137 -47.38 5.91 -15.18
C CYS A 137 -46.99 6.07 -16.67
N PRO A 138 -46.79 4.98 -17.43
CA PRO A 138 -46.71 5.05 -18.88
C PRO A 138 -48.14 5.15 -19.43
N GLY A 139 -48.64 6.38 -19.56
CA GLY A 139 -50.03 6.60 -19.95
C GLY A 139 -50.20 7.87 -20.78
N GLN A 140 -49.61 7.91 -21.98
CA GLN A 140 -50.13 8.78 -23.03
C GLN A 140 -49.85 8.19 -24.40
N ALA A 141 -50.83 7.41 -24.89
CA ALA A 141 -50.97 7.11 -26.30
C ALA A 141 -51.25 8.42 -27.05
N ALA A 142 -50.47 8.69 -28.10
CA ALA A 142 -50.69 9.81 -29.01
C ALA A 142 -51.91 9.53 -29.92
N PRO A 143 -52.85 10.48 -30.11
CA PRO A 143 -53.84 10.35 -31.17
C PRO A 143 -53.28 10.87 -32.50
N ARG A 144 -53.77 10.26 -33.58
CA ARG A 144 -53.54 10.61 -34.98
C ARG A 144 -54.27 11.89 -35.38
#